data_AF-A0A955MQC2-F1
#
_entry.id   AF-A0A955MQC2-F1
#
_cell.length_a   1.000
_cell.length_b   1.000
_cell.length_c   1.000
_cell.angle_alpha   90.00
_cell.angle_beta   90.00
_cell.angle_gamma   90.00
#
_symmetry.space_group_name_H-M   'P 1'
#
loop_
_entity.id
_entity.type
_entity.pdbx_description
1 polymer ?
#
loop_
_entity_poly.entity_id
_entity_poly.type
_entity_poly.pdbx_seq_one_letter_code
_entity_poly.pdbx_strand_id
1 'polypeptide(L)'
;YTWEECIRIGELLANEALRIITDARVEENPNLQIFSREVAFPVESDLLWALGTGSPIMNFGADRTVSVKVNLVNVGSAQMLTIPGEALPNIGCYLKRKMPTEHPFLLGLTNDALGYILTKEDWGAFDRYNYISRTCLGEMTGEIFTEAALEMIDMSPEPAVQ
;
A
#
# COMPACT_ATOMS: atom_id res chain seq x y z
N TYR A 1 -17.14 -6.62 16.82
CA TYR A 1 -17.45 -7.82 16.02
C TYR A 1 -17.57 -9.01 16.95
N THR A 2 -18.44 -9.98 16.66
CA THR A 2 -18.56 -11.22 17.45
C THR A 2 -17.69 -12.32 16.86
N TRP A 3 -17.42 -13.37 17.64
CA TRP A 3 -16.63 -14.52 17.18
C TRP A 3 -17.29 -15.22 15.98
N GLU A 4 -18.61 -15.35 16.01
CA GLU A 4 -19.40 -15.96 14.94
C GLU A 4 -19.26 -15.19 13.63
N GLU A 5 -19.20 -13.86 13.69
CA GLU A 5 -19.04 -13.02 12.51
C GLU A 5 -17.63 -13.14 11.90
N CYS A 6 -16.59 -13.28 12.74
CA CYS A 6 -15.24 -13.56 12.28
C CYS A 6 -15.16 -14.90 11.54
N ILE A 7 -15.80 -15.95 12.08
CA ILE A 7 -15.88 -17.26 11.41
C ILE A 7 -16.58 -17.11 10.06
N ARG A 8 -17.76 -16.48 10.03
CA ARG A 8 -18.57 -16.33 8.82
C ARG A 8 -17.80 -15.64 7.69
N ILE A 9 -17.11 -14.54 7.99
CA ILE A 9 -16.33 -13.78 6.99
C ILE A 9 -15.08 -14.57 6.57
N GLY A 10 -14.37 -15.18 7.52
CA GLY A 10 -13.17 -15.95 7.25
C GLY A 10 -13.44 -17.18 6.36
N GLU A 11 -14.49 -17.95 6.68
CA GLU A 11 -14.93 -19.10 5.89
C GLU A 11 -15.38 -18.69 4.50
N LEU A 12 -16.14 -17.58 4.38
CA LEU A 12 -16.57 -17.07 3.08
C LEU A 12 -15.38 -16.72 2.19
N LEU A 13 -14.39 -15.98 2.74
CA LEU A 13 -13.18 -15.62 2.01
C LEU A 13 -12.38 -16.86 1.59
N ALA A 14 -12.19 -17.82 2.51
CA ALA A 14 -11.43 -19.04 2.25
C ALA A 14 -12.11 -19.91 1.19
N ASN A 15 -13.42 -20.12 1.29
CA ASN A 15 -14.18 -20.92 0.32
C ASN A 15 -14.13 -20.30 -1.08
N GLU A 16 -14.25 -18.98 -1.17
CA GLU A 16 -14.19 -18.29 -2.46
C GLU A 16 -12.77 -18.32 -3.06
N ALA A 17 -11.74 -18.14 -2.24
CA ALA A 17 -10.36 -18.29 -2.68
C ALA A 17 -10.08 -19.70 -3.21
N LEU A 18 -10.49 -20.74 -2.46
CA LEU A 18 -10.35 -22.15 -2.88
C LEU A 18 -11.10 -22.43 -4.19
N ARG A 19 -12.32 -21.90 -4.33
CA ARG A 19 -13.11 -22.01 -5.56
C ARG A 19 -12.38 -21.42 -6.76
N ILE A 20 -11.78 -20.24 -6.61
CA ILE A 20 -11.05 -19.55 -7.69
C ILE A 20 -9.77 -20.30 -8.07
N ILE A 21 -8.98 -20.76 -7.09
CA ILE A 21 -7.68 -21.40 -7.39
C ILE A 21 -7.82 -22.83 -7.93
N THR A 22 -8.96 -23.49 -7.73
CA THR A 22 -9.17 -24.90 -8.15
C THR A 22 -8.94 -25.10 -9.65
N ASP A 23 -9.42 -24.17 -10.47
CA ASP A 23 -9.30 -24.22 -11.93
C ASP A 23 -8.24 -23.23 -12.48
N ALA A 24 -7.49 -22.57 -11.60
CA ALA A 24 -6.49 -21.59 -12.01
C ALA A 24 -5.30 -22.27 -12.69
N ARG A 25 -4.82 -21.68 -13.79
CA ARG A 25 -3.62 -22.14 -14.47
C ARG A 25 -2.39 -21.86 -13.61
N VAL A 26 -1.54 -22.87 -13.43
CA VAL A 26 -0.23 -22.70 -12.81
C VAL A 26 0.73 -22.04 -13.82
N GLU A 27 1.40 -20.98 -13.38
CA GLU A 27 2.54 -20.39 -14.10
C GLU A 27 3.81 -21.12 -13.68
N GLU A 28 4.36 -21.94 -14.57
CA GLU A 28 5.59 -22.70 -14.33
C GLU A 28 6.83 -21.81 -14.52
N ASN A 29 7.76 -21.85 -13.58
CA ASN A 29 9.02 -21.08 -13.60
C ASN A 29 8.83 -19.57 -13.88
N PRO A 30 8.01 -18.85 -13.10
CA PRO A 30 7.77 -17.43 -13.34
C PRO A 30 9.05 -16.61 -13.17
N ASN A 31 9.26 -15.64 -14.06
CA ASN A 31 10.33 -14.65 -13.89
C ASN A 31 10.06 -13.80 -12.65
N LEU A 32 11.11 -13.49 -11.89
CA LEU A 32 11.06 -12.60 -10.73
C LEU A 32 11.89 -11.34 -10.99
N GLN A 33 11.27 -10.19 -10.80
CA GLN A 33 11.96 -8.89 -10.80
C GLN A 33 11.52 -8.08 -9.61
N ILE A 34 12.46 -7.44 -8.93
CA ILE A 34 12.22 -6.62 -7.74
C ILE A 34 12.84 -5.26 -7.98
N PHE A 35 12.01 -4.23 -7.92
CA PHE A 35 12.40 -2.83 -7.95
C PHE A 35 12.18 -2.23 -6.57
N SER A 36 13.00 -1.25 -6.20
CA SER A 36 12.85 -0.56 -4.93
C SER A 36 13.19 0.92 -5.08
N ARG A 37 12.47 1.76 -4.35
CA ARG A 37 12.70 3.19 -4.25
C ARG A 37 12.56 3.63 -2.81
N GLU A 38 13.41 4.57 -2.38
CA GLU A 38 13.19 5.29 -1.14
C GLU A 38 12.29 6.50 -1.40
N VAL A 39 11.24 6.64 -0.59
CA VAL A 39 10.28 7.74 -0.69
C VAL A 39 10.26 8.47 0.65
N ALA A 40 10.52 9.78 0.62
CA ALA A 40 10.52 10.63 1.80
C ALA A 40 9.17 11.33 1.93
N PHE A 41 8.62 11.33 3.14
CA PHE A 41 7.36 11.97 3.48
C PHE A 41 7.58 13.03 4.56
N PRO A 42 7.02 14.24 4.40
CA PRO A 42 6.97 15.19 5.51
C PRO A 42 6.03 14.68 6.61
N VAL A 43 6.41 14.90 7.87
CA VAL A 43 5.62 14.56 9.05
C VAL A 43 5.01 15.84 9.62
N GLU A 44 3.81 16.18 9.17
CA GLU A 44 3.06 17.36 9.60
C GLU A 44 2.34 17.12 10.93
N SER A 45 1.92 15.87 11.19
CA SER A 45 1.25 15.50 12.44
C SER A 45 2.21 15.54 13.63
N ASP A 46 2.05 16.53 14.52
CA ASP A 46 2.84 16.62 15.77
C ASP A 46 2.69 15.37 16.65
N LEU A 47 1.52 14.72 16.62
CA LEU A 47 1.29 13.46 17.33
C LEU A 47 2.18 12.35 16.78
N LEU A 48 2.16 12.13 15.46
CA LEU A 48 2.96 11.08 14.84
C LEU A 48 4.46 11.40 14.92
N TRP A 49 4.84 12.68 14.83
CA TRP A 49 6.20 13.15 15.08
C TRP A 49 6.69 12.77 16.49
N ALA A 50 5.89 13.06 17.52
CA ALA A 50 6.22 12.70 18.90
C ALA A 50 6.33 11.18 19.10
N LEU A 51 5.42 10.40 18.49
CA LEU A 51 5.46 8.93 18.55
C LEU A 51 6.69 8.36 17.83
N GLY A 52 7.04 8.90 16.66
CA GLY A 52 8.19 8.44 15.88
C GLY A 52 9.52 8.76 16.54
N THR A 53 9.71 9.99 16.97
CA THR A 53 10.94 10.40 17.68
C THR A 53 11.14 9.72 19.03
N GLY A 54 10.04 9.28 19.67
CA GLY A 54 10.09 8.48 20.89
C GLY A 54 10.31 6.98 20.68
N SER A 55 10.27 6.50 19.42
CA SER A 55 10.39 5.09 19.08
C SER A 55 11.83 4.72 18.71
N PRO A 56 12.41 3.65 19.28
CA PRO A 56 13.74 3.17 18.88
C PRO A 56 13.76 2.46 17.52
N ILE A 57 12.59 2.30 16.88
CA ILE A 57 12.41 1.54 15.63
C ILE A 57 12.07 2.47 14.46
N MET A 58 11.42 3.61 14.72
CA MET A 58 11.06 4.55 13.65
C MET A 58 12.21 5.52 13.40
N ASN A 59 12.63 5.63 12.14
CA ASN A 59 13.76 6.47 11.75
C ASN A 59 13.28 7.79 11.15
N PHE A 60 12.96 8.73 12.02
CA PHE A 60 12.49 10.06 11.63
C PHE A 60 13.68 11.01 11.46
N GLY A 61 13.78 11.64 10.29
CA GLY A 61 14.81 12.62 9.95
C GLY A 61 14.69 13.89 10.79
N ALA A 62 15.82 14.52 11.11
CA ALA A 62 15.87 15.74 11.92
C ALA A 62 15.10 16.92 11.30
N ASP A 63 14.81 16.85 10.00
CA ASP A 63 14.04 17.81 9.20
C ASP A 63 12.52 17.53 9.20
N ARG A 64 12.02 16.71 10.14
CA ARG A 64 10.63 16.27 10.20
C ARG A 64 10.17 15.49 8.97
N THR A 65 11.04 14.62 8.46
CA THR A 65 10.70 13.68 7.39
C THR A 65 10.81 12.24 7.86
N VAL A 66 10.17 11.32 7.13
CA VAL A 66 10.39 9.88 7.26
C VAL A 66 10.61 9.29 5.87
N SER A 67 11.73 8.57 5.71
CA SER A 67 12.05 7.84 4.48
C SER A 67 11.65 6.38 4.63
N VAL A 68 10.88 5.87 3.68
CA VAL A 68 10.46 4.46 3.64
C VAL A 68 10.80 3.83 2.30
N LYS A 69 11.01 2.52 2.32
CA LYS A 69 11.26 1.75 1.11
C LYS A 69 9.94 1.27 0.51
N VAL A 70 9.72 1.61 -0.75
CA VAL A 70 8.64 1.07 -1.58
C VAL A 70 9.24 0.09 -2.57
N ASN A 71 8.60 -1.05 -2.76
CA ASN A 71 8.94 -2.10 -3.69
C ASN A 71 7.83 -2.31 -4.73
N LEU A 72 8.27 -2.55 -5.97
CA LEU A 72 7.44 -3.09 -7.03
C LEU A 72 8.01 -4.46 -7.41
N VAL A 73 7.19 -5.50 -7.34
CA VAL A 73 7.61 -6.87 -7.57
C VAL A 73 6.80 -7.44 -8.73
N ASN A 74 7.49 -7.88 -9.78
CA ASN A 74 6.88 -8.64 -10.86
C ASN A 74 7.18 -10.13 -10.64
N VAL A 75 6.15 -10.97 -10.69
CA VAL A 75 6.27 -12.43 -10.65
C VAL A 75 5.38 -13.04 -11.71
N GLY A 76 5.97 -13.50 -12.81
CA GLY A 76 5.22 -13.98 -13.97
C GLY A 76 4.26 -12.90 -14.48
N SER A 77 2.97 -13.22 -14.57
CA SER A 77 1.94 -12.25 -14.92
C SER A 77 1.64 -11.21 -13.83
N ALA A 78 1.95 -11.46 -12.56
CA ALA A 78 1.55 -10.61 -11.45
C ALA A 78 2.49 -9.43 -11.23
N GLN A 79 1.91 -8.28 -10.85
CA GLN A 79 2.65 -7.13 -10.34
C GLN A 79 2.13 -6.75 -8.97
N MET A 80 3.05 -6.55 -8.02
CA MET A 80 2.74 -6.27 -6.62
C MET A 80 3.43 -4.99 -6.19
N LEU A 81 2.66 -4.02 -5.71
CA LEU A 81 3.16 -2.78 -5.15
C LEU A 81 2.98 -2.78 -3.63
N THR A 82 4.06 -2.54 -2.89
CA THR A 82 4.02 -2.36 -1.43
C THR A 82 3.52 -0.96 -1.07
N ILE A 83 2.71 -0.87 -0.03
CA ILE A 83 2.19 0.38 0.52
C ILE A 83 2.61 0.45 2.00
N PRO A 84 3.39 1.46 2.41
CA PRO A 84 3.90 1.59 3.78
C PRO A 84 2.85 2.16 4.75
N GLY A 85 1.61 1.63 4.70
CA GLY A 85 0.49 2.11 5.49
C GLY A 85 -0.85 1.55 5.01
N GLU A 86 -1.92 2.21 5.45
CA GLU A 86 -3.32 1.89 5.11
C GLU A 86 -3.84 2.90 4.08
N ALA A 87 -3.62 2.64 2.80
CA ALA A 87 -4.14 3.49 1.72
C ALA A 87 -5.66 3.39 1.56
N LEU A 88 -6.31 4.52 1.30
CA LEU A 88 -7.73 4.54 1.00
C LEU A 88 -8.07 3.80 -0.32
N PRO A 89 -9.29 3.25 -0.44
CA PRO A 89 -9.70 2.47 -1.60
C PRO A 89 -9.56 3.20 -2.94
N ASN A 90 -9.77 4.52 -2.97
CA ASN A 90 -9.63 5.33 -4.19
C ASN A 90 -8.19 5.34 -4.72
N ILE A 91 -7.19 5.49 -3.85
CA ILE A 91 -5.76 5.37 -4.21
C ILE A 91 -5.50 3.99 -4.79
N GLY A 92 -5.96 2.94 -4.10
CA GLY A 92 -5.74 1.57 -4.56
C GLY A 92 -6.41 1.26 -5.90
N CYS A 93 -7.66 1.66 -6.08
CA CYS A 93 -8.39 1.53 -7.35
C CYS A 93 -7.70 2.31 -8.49
N TYR A 94 -7.17 3.50 -8.19
CA TYR A 94 -6.45 4.29 -9.18
C TYR A 94 -5.15 3.61 -9.62
N LEU A 95 -4.32 3.17 -8.67
CA LEU A 95 -3.06 2.49 -8.97
C LEU A 95 -3.27 1.19 -9.74
N LYS A 96 -4.22 0.34 -9.33
CA LYS A 96 -4.51 -0.92 -10.05
C LYS A 96 -4.88 -0.71 -11.52
N ARG A 97 -5.57 0.38 -11.86
CA ARG A 97 -5.90 0.73 -13.26
C ARG A 97 -4.70 1.16 -14.10
N LYS A 98 -3.59 1.51 -13.44
CA LYS A 98 -2.35 1.99 -14.06
C LYS A 98 -1.27 0.91 -14.15
N MET A 99 -1.41 -0.17 -13.38
CA MET A 99 -0.52 -1.32 -13.44
C MET A 99 -0.75 -2.11 -14.74
N PRO A 100 0.28 -2.36 -15.56
CA PRO A 100 0.16 -3.04 -16.85
C PRO A 100 0.08 -4.57 -16.66
N THR A 101 -0.92 -5.06 -15.94
CA THR A 101 -1.14 -6.48 -15.67
C THR A 101 -2.61 -6.80 -15.44
N GLU A 102 -2.99 -8.05 -15.74
CA GLU A 102 -4.29 -8.61 -15.34
C GLU A 102 -4.36 -8.99 -13.85
N HIS A 103 -3.21 -9.11 -13.18
CA HIS A 103 -3.08 -9.53 -11.78
C HIS A 103 -2.36 -8.48 -10.91
N PRO A 104 -2.98 -7.30 -10.68
CA PRO A 104 -2.40 -6.26 -9.84
C PRO A 104 -2.68 -6.49 -8.35
N PHE A 105 -1.61 -6.52 -7.55
CA PHE A 105 -1.66 -6.62 -6.10
C PHE A 105 -1.18 -5.33 -5.46
N LEU A 106 -1.89 -4.91 -4.41
CA LEU A 106 -1.48 -3.84 -3.52
C LEU A 106 -1.32 -4.44 -2.13
N LEU A 107 -0.12 -4.35 -1.58
CA LEU A 107 0.22 -4.96 -0.30
C LEU A 107 0.31 -3.84 0.74
N GLY A 108 -0.73 -3.69 1.56
CA GLY A 108 -0.75 -2.71 2.65
C GLY A 108 0.15 -3.12 3.81
N LEU A 109 0.51 -2.15 4.66
CA LEU A 109 1.30 -2.37 5.88
C LEU A 109 2.64 -3.09 5.63
N THR A 110 3.29 -2.76 4.52
CA THR A 110 4.57 -3.37 4.11
C THR A 110 5.73 -2.38 4.24
N ASN A 111 6.89 -2.87 4.69
CA ASN A 111 8.14 -2.11 4.92
C ASN A 111 8.08 -1.00 5.98
N ASP A 112 6.90 -0.42 6.24
CA ASP A 112 6.63 0.50 7.34
C ASP A 112 5.12 0.57 7.65
N ALA A 113 4.75 1.28 8.70
CA ALA A 113 3.38 1.50 9.15
C ALA A 113 3.11 2.99 9.41
N LEU A 114 3.04 3.78 8.33
CA LEU A 114 2.85 5.24 8.38
C LEU A 114 1.42 5.68 8.75
N GLY A 115 0.57 4.76 9.21
CA GLY A 115 -0.85 4.99 9.46
C GLY A 115 -1.65 5.04 8.17
N TYR A 116 -2.71 5.86 8.15
CA TYR A 116 -3.57 5.99 6.97
C TYR A 116 -2.89 6.82 5.89
N ILE A 117 -3.18 6.51 4.63
CA ILE A 117 -2.73 7.29 3.47
C ILE A 117 -3.97 7.71 2.69
N LEU A 118 -4.24 9.02 2.69
CA LEU A 118 -5.42 9.63 2.09
C LEU A 118 -5.03 10.50 0.90
N THR A 119 -5.96 10.64 -0.04
CA THR A 119 -5.87 11.73 -1.02
C THR A 119 -6.04 13.08 -0.31
N LYS A 120 -5.47 14.14 -0.89
CA LYS A 120 -5.67 15.51 -0.35
C LYS A 120 -7.15 15.90 -0.34
N GLU A 121 -7.93 15.40 -1.30
CA GLU A 121 -9.37 15.64 -1.39
C GLU A 121 -10.16 15.01 -0.23
N ASP A 122 -9.68 13.90 0.33
CA ASP A 122 -10.32 13.22 1.46
C ASP A 122 -9.81 13.75 2.82
N TRP A 123 -8.69 14.46 2.86
CA TRP A 123 -8.09 14.93 4.11
C TRP A 123 -8.98 15.96 4.79
N GLY A 124 -9.50 15.63 5.98
CA GLY A 124 -10.40 16.52 6.73
C GLY A 124 -11.73 16.81 6.03
N ALA A 125 -12.07 16.07 4.97
CA ALA A 125 -13.26 16.34 4.14
C ALA A 125 -14.58 16.00 4.84
N PHE A 126 -14.57 15.05 5.79
CA PHE A 126 -15.75 14.58 6.50
C PHE A 126 -15.45 14.35 7.99
N ASP A 127 -16.43 14.60 8.86
CA ASP A 127 -16.29 14.31 10.30
C ASP A 127 -15.94 12.84 10.57
N ARG A 128 -16.45 11.92 9.74
CA ARG A 128 -16.15 10.50 9.83
C ARG A 128 -14.68 10.18 9.53
N TYR A 129 -13.99 11.06 8.81
CA TYR A 129 -12.58 10.91 8.45
C TYR A 129 -11.63 11.51 9.48
N ASN A 130 -12.15 12.15 10.54
CA ASN A 130 -11.34 12.74 11.60
C ASN A 130 -10.30 11.78 12.19
N TYR A 131 -10.63 10.50 12.38
CA TYR A 131 -9.67 9.52 12.88
C TYR A 131 -8.53 9.30 11.88
N ILE A 132 -8.86 8.98 10.62
CA ILE A 132 -7.89 8.62 9.59
C ILE A 132 -7.04 9.81 9.15
N SER A 133 -7.58 11.03 9.13
CA SER A 133 -6.80 12.24 8.85
C SER A 133 -5.81 12.55 9.98
N ARG A 134 -6.18 12.32 11.25
CA ARG A 134 -5.27 12.53 12.39
C ARG A 134 -4.15 11.48 12.47
N THR A 135 -4.36 10.31 11.88
CA THR A 135 -3.39 9.21 11.83
C THR A 135 -2.72 9.07 10.46
N CYS A 136 -2.74 10.13 9.65
CA CYS A 136 -1.94 10.27 8.44
C CYS A 136 -0.82 11.29 8.68
N LEU A 137 0.30 11.17 7.98
CA LEU A 137 1.49 12.00 8.20
C LEU A 137 1.25 13.48 7.86
N GLY A 138 0.49 13.75 6.82
CA GLY A 138 0.18 15.10 6.30
C GLY A 138 -0.72 15.05 5.07
N GLU A 139 -1.32 16.19 4.71
CA GLU A 139 -2.33 16.29 3.64
C GLU A 139 -1.85 15.71 2.30
N MET A 140 -0.56 15.89 2.00
CA MET A 140 0.06 15.47 0.74
C MET A 140 0.58 14.03 0.72
N THR A 141 0.40 13.25 1.80
CA THR A 141 0.97 11.89 1.91
C THR A 141 0.51 10.98 0.77
N GLY A 142 -0.79 10.98 0.44
CA GLY A 142 -1.31 10.15 -0.65
C GLY A 142 -0.86 10.60 -2.03
N GLU A 143 -0.69 11.90 -2.26
CA GLU A 143 -0.17 12.42 -3.53
C GLU A 143 1.27 11.97 -3.73
N ILE A 144 2.15 12.23 -2.75
CA ILE A 144 3.57 11.86 -2.81
C ILE A 144 3.73 10.34 -3.04
N PHE A 145 2.95 9.53 -2.33
CA PHE A 145 2.98 8.08 -2.51
C PHE A 145 2.50 7.68 -3.91
N THR A 146 1.39 8.25 -4.37
CA THR A 146 0.79 7.92 -5.68
C THR A 146 1.72 8.30 -6.83
N GLU A 147 2.31 9.50 -6.79
CA GLU A 147 3.29 9.95 -7.78
C GLU A 147 4.50 9.01 -7.82
N ALA A 148 5.11 8.71 -6.67
CA ALA A 148 6.25 7.80 -6.60
C ALA A 148 5.92 6.39 -7.10
N ALA A 149 4.72 5.88 -6.78
CA ALA A 149 4.24 4.58 -7.23
C ALA A 149 4.02 4.53 -8.74
N LEU A 150 3.40 5.57 -9.33
CA LEU A 150 3.21 5.67 -10.78
C LEU A 150 4.54 5.71 -11.52
N GLU A 151 5.50 6.52 -11.03
CA GLU A 151 6.84 6.56 -11.61
C GLU A 151 7.52 5.19 -11.56
N MET A 152 7.38 4.44 -10.46
CA MET A 152 7.90 3.07 -10.37
C MET A 152 7.22 2.13 -11.36
N ILE A 153 5.89 2.21 -11.51
CA ILE A 153 5.14 1.38 -12.46
C ILE A 153 5.58 1.68 -13.90
N ASP A 154 5.69 2.96 -14.26
CA ASP A 154 6.02 3.41 -15.63
C ASP A 154 7.48 3.11 -16.02
N MET A 155 8.41 3.14 -15.06
CA MET A 155 9.84 2.89 -15.31
C MET A 155 10.23 1.41 -15.24
N SER A 156 9.35 0.55 -14.75
CA SER A 156 9.60 -0.89 -14.65
C SER A 156 9.16 -1.63 -15.92
N PRO A 157 9.85 -2.72 -16.30
CA PRO A 157 9.35 -3.63 -17.33
C PRO A 157 7.95 -4.13 -16.99
N GLU A 158 7.12 -4.31 -18.02
CA GLU A 158 5.81 -4.95 -17.87
C GLU A 158 6.00 -6.41 -17.39
N PRO A 159 5.12 -6.91 -16.50
CA PRO A 159 5.08 -8.33 -16.16
C PRO A 159 4.86 -9.16 -17.42
N ALA A 160 5.64 -10.24 -17.55
CA ALA A 160 5.59 -11.10 -18.73
C ALA A 160 5.26 -12.53 -18.33
N VAL A 161 4.28 -13.10 -19.01
CA VAL A 161 4.01 -14.54 -19.00
C VAL A 161 5.00 -15.20 -19.97
N GLN A 162 5.72 -16.22 -19.53
CA GLN A 162 6.51 -17.07 -20.41
C GLN A 162 5.61 -17.99 -21.24
#